data_AF-A0ABD4SX92-F1
#
_entry.id   AF-A0ABD4SX92-F1
#
_cell.length_a   1.000
_cell.length_b   1.000
_cell.length_c   1.000
_cell.angle_alpha   90.00
_cell.angle_beta   90.00
_cell.angle_gamma   90.00
#
_symmetry.space_group_name_H-M   'P 1'
#
loop_
_entity.id
_entity.type
_entity.pdbx_description
1 polymer ?
#
loop_
_entity_poly.entity_id
_entity_poly.type
_entity_poly.pdbx_seq_one_letter_code
_entity_poly.pdbx_strand_id
1 'polypeptide(L)'
;MYKALLQKKKWKNLGFSQEGGFSMVDLMVGAGLTMVLVAGSGGAIASMLDSSTTANAKSERRVEMNRALDFITTEVNRSSNLVQTPTLPTGLVNKLAEVSSEIDVSSVTPVLQLNLPGGSDPVTYFTATPKSGTWKGPKVLFRWGANFDQAGTYIDPANSANWKPLALLDRLDTFSASVSGDSVQLKPVGQIQKLLGRTESYQITSNASTKNKRVAPPSFQAVGGAGASIAKLFTITNGNVIVDQASTLKVEFLGGDITCGAGGPTIPTLAKVNVSGESNSGWISPTGTLSYDVSPSTTLNIEGWAKGNNSSGGCKNHNMKFNSEGDQGSQVLTLVDGDTVPEFRPLPGQRTIDTFLEPYIDSTTGKVSIAPNEVIFLFEMGTTNSGSQAYDMQDMVVLATISPTNTSTSSSSSPSTTSSSTTSGSTTSSSTTSGSTTSSSTTSGSTTSGSTTSGSTTSGSITSGSSNSSETSSNPGPTPNSNSTTSSSKTQNSSSNQKCNNGLGNGSENCTPGNARPNDEIVRDALGNVICTPAPGNPCTQASKSVGGNNNKKK
;
A
#
# COMPACT_ATOMS: atom_id res chain seq x y z
N MET A 1 -32.21 10.21 -39.27
CA MET A 1 -32.50 9.05 -40.17
C MET A 1 -33.22 7.88 -39.48
N TYR A 2 -33.26 7.78 -38.14
CA TYR A 2 -34.01 6.72 -37.42
C TYR A 2 -35.48 7.08 -37.09
N LYS A 3 -35.94 8.30 -37.40
CA LYS A 3 -37.33 8.76 -37.17
C LYS A 3 -38.26 8.60 -38.38
N ALA A 4 -37.83 7.95 -39.46
CA ALA A 4 -38.64 7.76 -40.68
C ALA A 4 -39.24 6.35 -40.84
N LEU A 5 -38.99 5.41 -39.92
CA LEU A 5 -39.44 4.01 -40.05
C LEU A 5 -40.56 3.59 -39.07
N LEU A 6 -41.20 4.54 -38.38
CA LEU A 6 -42.37 4.28 -37.54
C LEU A 6 -43.62 4.99 -38.07
N GLN A 7 -43.92 4.79 -39.35
CA GLN A 7 -45.28 5.02 -39.86
C GLN A 7 -46.09 3.73 -39.78
N LYS A 8 -47.10 3.77 -38.91
CA LYS A 8 -48.23 2.85 -38.80
C LYS A 8 -48.78 2.46 -40.18
N LYS A 9 -48.36 1.30 -40.68
CA LYS A 9 -49.09 0.59 -41.75
C LYS A 9 -49.96 -0.47 -41.06
N LYS A 10 -51.27 -0.33 -41.18
CA LYS A 10 -52.29 -1.29 -40.73
C LYS A 10 -51.94 -2.68 -41.25
N TRP A 11 -51.56 -3.59 -40.36
CA TRP A 11 -51.56 -5.04 -40.62
C TRP A 11 -53.01 -5.52 -40.57
N LYS A 12 -53.75 -5.29 -41.66
CA LYS A 12 -54.99 -6.03 -41.94
C LYS A 12 -54.68 -6.98 -43.09
N ASN A 13 -54.95 -8.27 -42.86
CA ASN A 13 -55.00 -9.36 -43.83
C ASN A 13 -53.64 -9.86 -44.37
N LEU A 14 -52.85 -10.49 -43.49
CA LEU A 14 -52.14 -11.71 -43.89
C LEU A 14 -53.00 -12.88 -43.43
N GLY A 15 -54.00 -13.21 -44.25
CA GLY A 15 -54.73 -14.46 -44.11
C GLY A 15 -53.79 -15.60 -44.47
N PHE A 16 -53.20 -16.24 -43.46
CA PHE A 16 -52.61 -17.55 -43.63
C PHE A 16 -53.77 -18.55 -43.76
N SER A 17 -54.18 -18.81 -44.99
CA SER A 17 -55.04 -19.95 -45.30
C SER A 17 -54.29 -21.22 -44.90
N GLN A 18 -54.85 -21.98 -43.96
CA GLN A 18 -54.41 -23.32 -43.66
C GLN A 18 -54.55 -24.20 -44.91
N GLU A 19 -53.55 -25.06 -45.14
CA GLU A 19 -53.51 -26.14 -46.15
C GLU A 19 -52.96 -25.82 -47.55
N GLY A 20 -51.96 -24.94 -47.64
CA GLY A 20 -51.01 -24.92 -48.77
C GLY A 20 -49.63 -25.40 -48.32
N GLY A 21 -49.16 -26.55 -48.81
CA GLY A 21 -47.77 -26.96 -48.60
C GLY A 21 -46.80 -25.88 -49.09
N PHE A 22 -45.68 -25.69 -48.39
CA PHE A 22 -44.69 -24.67 -48.74
C PHE A 22 -44.24 -24.83 -50.20
N SER A 23 -44.32 -23.75 -50.98
CA SER A 23 -43.72 -23.71 -52.31
C SER A 23 -42.22 -23.91 -52.19
N MET A 24 -41.61 -24.63 -53.14
CA MET A 24 -40.15 -24.83 -53.21
C MET A 24 -39.38 -23.51 -53.16
N VAL A 25 -39.96 -22.43 -53.69
CA VAL A 25 -39.39 -21.08 -53.65
C VAL A 25 -39.35 -20.51 -52.23
N ASP A 26 -40.41 -20.71 -51.42
CA ASP A 26 -40.45 -20.24 -50.03
C ASP A 26 -39.41 -20.98 -49.17
N LEU A 27 -39.20 -22.27 -49.44
CA LEU A 27 -38.19 -23.07 -48.75
C LEU A 27 -36.76 -22.61 -49.10
N MET A 28 -36.49 -22.24 -50.35
CA MET A 28 -35.20 -21.65 -50.75
C MET A 28 -34.97 -20.26 -50.14
N VAL A 29 -35.99 -19.39 -50.10
CA VAL A 29 -35.87 -18.07 -49.47
C VAL A 29 -35.66 -18.20 -47.97
N GLY A 30 -36.40 -19.10 -47.31
CA GLY A 30 -36.22 -19.41 -45.89
C GLY A 30 -34.82 -19.95 -45.57
N ALA A 31 -34.29 -20.85 -46.39
CA ALA A 31 -32.93 -21.36 -46.25
C ALA A 31 -31.88 -20.25 -46.44
N GLY A 32 -32.05 -19.38 -47.45
CA GLY A 32 -31.15 -18.26 -47.70
C GLY A 32 -31.09 -17.24 -46.56
N LEU A 33 -32.26 -16.86 -46.02
CA LEU A 33 -32.32 -15.93 -44.88
C LEU A 33 -31.73 -16.54 -43.60
N THR A 34 -31.96 -17.84 -43.38
CA THR A 34 -31.37 -18.55 -42.23
C THR A 34 -29.85 -18.60 -42.36
N MET A 35 -29.31 -18.84 -43.57
CA MET A 35 -27.86 -18.85 -43.80
C MET A 35 -27.22 -17.48 -43.54
N VAL A 36 -27.87 -16.39 -43.96
CA VAL A 36 -27.40 -15.02 -43.69
C VAL A 36 -27.45 -14.71 -42.18
N LEU A 37 -28.51 -15.13 -41.49
CA LEU A 37 -28.64 -14.94 -40.04
C LEU A 37 -27.58 -15.72 -39.26
N VAL A 38 -27.33 -16.98 -39.61
CA VAL A 38 -26.29 -17.82 -38.98
C VAL A 38 -24.89 -17.25 -39.26
N ALA A 39 -24.61 -16.81 -40.49
CA ALA A 39 -23.34 -16.16 -40.83
C ALA A 39 -23.14 -14.84 -40.05
N GLY A 40 -24.16 -13.99 -39.97
CA GLY A 40 -24.10 -12.71 -39.26
C GLY A 40 -23.96 -12.89 -37.74
N SER A 41 -24.71 -13.82 -37.14
CA SER A 41 -24.63 -14.14 -35.71
C SER A 41 -23.32 -14.82 -35.33
N GLY A 42 -22.79 -15.71 -36.18
CA GLY A 42 -21.48 -16.33 -35.98
C GLY A 42 -20.35 -15.30 -35.91
N GLY A 43 -20.37 -14.28 -36.78
CA GLY A 43 -19.41 -13.18 -36.75
C GLY A 43 -19.48 -12.33 -35.48
N ALA A 44 -20.69 -12.06 -34.98
CA ALA A 44 -20.90 -11.30 -33.76
C ALA A 44 -20.38 -12.04 -32.51
N ILE A 45 -20.66 -13.35 -32.42
CA ILE A 45 -20.18 -14.20 -31.31
C ILE A 45 -18.65 -14.31 -31.34
N ALA A 46 -18.05 -14.52 -32.51
CA ALA A 46 -16.59 -14.57 -32.64
C ALA A 46 -15.92 -13.26 -32.21
N SER A 47 -16.52 -12.11 -32.56
CA SER A 47 -16.04 -10.79 -32.13
C SER A 47 -16.15 -10.58 -30.60
N MET A 48 -17.26 -11.02 -29.99
CA MET A 48 -17.43 -10.96 -28.54
C MET A 48 -16.45 -11.87 -27.80
N LEU A 49 -16.20 -13.07 -28.32
CA LEU A 49 -15.20 -14.00 -27.77
C LEU A 49 -13.78 -13.45 -27.91
N ASP A 50 -13.42 -12.85 -29.06
CA ASP A 50 -12.13 -12.20 -29.26
C ASP A 50 -11.93 -11.05 -28.26
N SER A 51 -12.96 -10.22 -28.09
CA SER A 51 -12.94 -9.10 -27.15
C SER A 51 -12.79 -9.57 -25.70
N SER A 52 -13.58 -10.58 -25.28
CA SER A 52 -13.53 -11.09 -23.91
C SER A 52 -12.21 -11.81 -23.58
N THR A 53 -11.71 -12.65 -24.49
CA THR A 53 -10.42 -13.34 -24.31
C THR A 53 -9.26 -12.35 -24.31
N THR A 54 -9.28 -11.36 -25.20
CA THR A 54 -8.28 -10.27 -25.23
C THR A 54 -8.32 -9.45 -23.94
N ALA A 55 -9.51 -9.08 -23.45
CA ALA A 55 -9.66 -8.31 -22.22
C ALA A 55 -9.13 -9.06 -21.00
N ASN A 56 -9.45 -10.36 -20.89
CA ASN A 56 -8.94 -11.21 -19.81
C ASN A 56 -7.42 -11.36 -19.87
N ALA A 57 -6.87 -11.66 -21.06
CA ALA A 57 -5.43 -11.77 -21.25
C ALA A 57 -4.71 -10.43 -20.94
N LYS A 58 -5.31 -9.29 -21.30
CA LYS A 58 -4.78 -7.96 -20.97
C LYS A 58 -4.78 -7.68 -19.47
N SER A 59 -5.80 -8.11 -18.76
CA SER A 59 -5.90 -7.98 -17.30
C SER A 59 -4.82 -8.80 -16.60
N GLU A 60 -4.73 -10.09 -16.91
CA GLU A 60 -3.74 -11.01 -16.35
C GLU A 60 -2.30 -10.52 -16.63
N ARG A 61 -2.03 -10.12 -17.87
CA ARG A 61 -0.71 -9.59 -18.26
C ARG A 61 -0.34 -8.31 -17.54
N ARG A 62 -1.31 -7.43 -17.26
CA ARG A 62 -1.08 -6.23 -16.47
C ARG A 62 -0.71 -6.58 -15.04
N VAL A 63 -1.37 -7.56 -14.43
CA VAL A 63 -1.06 -8.01 -13.06
C VAL A 63 0.34 -8.60 -12.97
N GLU A 64 0.70 -9.51 -13.89
CA GLU A 64 2.05 -10.10 -13.94
C GLU A 64 3.13 -9.03 -14.12
N MET A 65 2.92 -8.11 -15.05
CA MET A 65 3.89 -7.06 -15.35
C MET A 65 4.03 -6.06 -14.21
N ASN A 66 2.93 -5.68 -13.55
CA ASN A 66 2.98 -4.86 -12.35
C ASN A 66 3.73 -5.56 -11.21
N ARG A 67 3.50 -6.85 -11.00
CA ARG A 67 4.22 -7.63 -9.97
C ARG A 67 5.72 -7.71 -10.25
N ALA A 68 6.11 -7.91 -11.51
CA ALA A 68 7.51 -7.88 -11.90
C ALA A 68 8.14 -6.49 -11.69
N LEU A 69 7.43 -5.42 -12.06
CA LEU A 69 7.90 -4.04 -11.88
C LEU A 69 8.02 -3.65 -10.41
N ASP A 70 7.08 -4.06 -9.56
CA ASP A 70 7.11 -3.82 -8.12
C ASP A 70 8.31 -4.51 -7.46
N PHE A 71 8.57 -5.76 -7.86
CA PHE A 71 9.74 -6.50 -7.44
C PHE A 71 11.05 -5.81 -7.88
N ILE A 72 11.17 -5.39 -9.15
CA ILE A 72 12.36 -4.66 -9.64
C ILE A 72 12.51 -3.32 -8.92
N THR A 73 11.42 -2.60 -8.69
CA THR A 73 11.41 -1.31 -7.99
C THR A 73 11.90 -1.47 -6.56
N THR A 74 11.48 -2.52 -5.87
CA THR A 74 11.96 -2.85 -4.52
C THR A 74 13.47 -3.12 -4.51
N GLU A 75 14.01 -3.84 -5.49
CA GLU A 75 15.46 -4.06 -5.60
C GLU A 75 16.23 -2.79 -5.95
N VAL A 76 15.71 -1.95 -6.85
CA VAL A 76 16.27 -0.63 -7.16
C VAL A 76 16.36 0.20 -5.88
N ASN A 77 15.29 0.24 -5.11
CA ASN A 77 15.23 0.97 -3.85
C ASN A 77 16.27 0.47 -2.85
N ARG A 78 16.57 -0.84 -2.83
CA ARG A 78 17.59 -1.46 -1.96
C ARG A 78 19.03 -1.36 -2.49
N SER A 79 19.20 -0.98 -3.75
CA SER A 79 20.53 -0.90 -4.36
C SER A 79 21.32 0.29 -3.83
N SER A 80 22.65 0.15 -3.77
CA SER A 80 23.56 1.22 -3.37
C SER A 80 23.73 2.27 -4.45
N ASN A 81 23.74 1.84 -5.72
CA ASN A 81 23.73 2.70 -6.89
C ASN A 81 23.28 1.92 -8.14
N LEU A 82 22.86 2.67 -9.17
CA LEU A 82 22.54 2.12 -10.49
C LEU A 82 23.78 2.17 -11.40
N VAL A 83 23.94 1.16 -12.25
CA VAL A 83 24.97 1.16 -13.29
C VAL A 83 24.40 1.81 -14.55
N GLN A 84 25.04 2.89 -15.01
CA GLN A 84 24.54 3.71 -16.13
C GLN A 84 24.56 2.97 -17.48
N THR A 85 25.51 2.05 -17.66
CA THR A 85 25.64 1.26 -18.88
C THR A 85 25.75 -0.21 -18.51
N PRO A 86 24.62 -0.95 -18.50
CA PRO A 86 24.61 -2.36 -18.16
C PRO A 86 25.54 -3.16 -19.08
N THR A 87 26.40 -3.99 -18.50
CA THR A 87 27.29 -4.92 -19.21
C THR A 87 27.07 -6.34 -18.70
N LEU A 88 27.55 -7.38 -19.39
CA LEU A 88 27.42 -8.75 -18.88
C LEU A 88 28.53 -9.05 -17.84
N PRO A 89 28.21 -9.32 -16.57
CA PRO A 89 29.21 -9.71 -15.58
C PRO A 89 29.82 -11.06 -15.94
N THR A 90 31.11 -11.25 -15.66
CA THR A 90 31.81 -12.53 -15.87
C THR A 90 31.11 -13.68 -15.14
N GLY A 91 30.60 -13.43 -13.92
CA GLY A 91 29.83 -14.42 -13.16
C GLY A 91 28.58 -14.90 -13.89
N LEU A 92 27.83 -13.97 -14.52
CA LEU A 92 26.65 -14.30 -15.32
C LEU A 92 27.04 -15.11 -16.57
N VAL A 93 28.10 -14.71 -17.28
CA VAL A 93 28.54 -15.43 -18.51
C VAL A 93 28.77 -16.91 -18.23
N ASN A 94 29.41 -17.24 -17.10
CA ASN A 94 29.65 -18.62 -16.69
C ASN A 94 28.34 -19.38 -16.36
N LYS A 95 27.33 -18.66 -15.86
CA LYS A 95 26.02 -19.22 -15.48
C LYS A 95 25.03 -19.33 -16.63
N LEU A 96 25.23 -18.61 -17.74
CA LEU A 96 24.36 -18.73 -18.93
C LEU A 96 24.39 -20.13 -19.54
N ALA A 97 25.47 -20.89 -19.35
CA ALA A 97 25.54 -22.29 -19.78
C ALA A 97 24.47 -23.17 -19.09
N GLU A 98 24.14 -22.88 -17.82
CA GLU A 98 23.16 -23.65 -17.04
C GLU A 98 21.73 -23.50 -17.57
N VAL A 99 21.41 -22.36 -18.22
CA VAL A 99 20.09 -22.08 -18.81
C VAL A 99 20.09 -22.16 -20.34
N SER A 100 21.18 -22.62 -20.95
CA SER A 100 21.37 -22.63 -22.41
C SER A 100 20.39 -23.53 -23.18
N SER A 101 19.74 -24.48 -22.50
CA SER A 101 18.64 -25.30 -23.03
C SER A 101 17.31 -24.54 -23.10
N GLU A 102 17.11 -23.52 -22.27
CA GLU A 102 15.88 -22.73 -22.18
C GLU A 102 15.96 -21.46 -23.02
N ILE A 103 17.15 -20.86 -23.17
CA ILE A 103 17.34 -19.60 -23.88
C ILE A 103 18.43 -19.66 -24.95
N ASP A 104 18.31 -18.77 -25.92
CA ASP A 104 19.39 -18.45 -26.85
C ASP A 104 20.38 -17.51 -26.17
N VAL A 105 21.48 -18.08 -25.70
CA VAL A 105 22.58 -17.36 -25.04
C VAL A 105 23.19 -16.25 -25.90
N SER A 106 23.11 -16.36 -27.23
CA SER A 106 23.61 -15.33 -28.15
C SER A 106 22.71 -14.09 -28.22
N SER A 107 21.47 -14.22 -27.74
CA SER A 107 20.45 -13.16 -27.75
C SER A 107 20.33 -12.41 -26.42
N VAL A 108 21.23 -12.70 -25.48
CA VAL A 108 21.25 -12.13 -24.12
C VAL A 108 21.68 -10.67 -24.18
N THR A 109 20.81 -9.78 -23.68
CA THR A 109 21.07 -8.35 -23.61
C THR A 109 20.83 -7.85 -22.18
N PRO A 110 21.85 -7.35 -21.45
CA PRO A 110 21.65 -6.73 -20.15
C PRO A 110 20.85 -5.43 -20.32
N VAL A 111 19.85 -5.23 -19.46
CA VAL A 111 18.92 -4.08 -19.54
C VAL A 111 18.97 -3.20 -18.30
N LEU A 112 19.31 -3.73 -17.12
CA LEU A 112 19.44 -2.98 -15.88
C LEU A 112 20.46 -3.66 -14.96
N GLN A 113 21.28 -2.87 -14.29
CA GLN A 113 22.25 -3.36 -13.32
C GLN A 113 22.23 -2.54 -12.03
N LEU A 114 22.19 -3.25 -10.91
CA LEU A 114 22.06 -2.71 -9.56
C LEU A 114 23.26 -3.16 -8.72
N ASN A 115 23.99 -2.23 -8.13
CA ASN A 115 24.99 -2.60 -7.13
C ASN A 115 24.30 -2.81 -5.79
N LEU A 116 24.55 -3.95 -5.14
CA LEU A 116 24.03 -4.19 -3.79
C LEU A 116 25.03 -3.70 -2.73
N PRO A 117 24.56 -3.23 -1.57
CA PRO A 117 25.44 -2.99 -0.42
C PRO A 117 26.19 -4.28 -0.05
N GLY A 118 27.52 -4.25 -0.11
CA GLY A 118 28.37 -5.40 0.21
C GLY A 118 28.40 -6.53 -0.84
N GLY A 119 27.79 -6.32 -2.01
CA GLY A 119 27.82 -7.30 -3.10
C GLY A 119 29.10 -7.26 -3.93
N SER A 120 29.58 -8.42 -4.37
CA SER A 120 30.78 -8.54 -5.23
C SER A 120 30.48 -8.33 -6.71
N ASP A 121 29.28 -8.71 -7.16
CA ASP A 121 28.79 -8.50 -8.52
C ASP A 121 27.46 -7.72 -8.51
N PRO A 122 27.15 -6.97 -9.58
CA PRO A 122 25.86 -6.30 -9.72
C PRO A 122 24.73 -7.29 -9.99
N VAL A 123 23.59 -7.10 -9.33
CA VAL A 123 22.34 -7.75 -9.75
C VAL A 123 22.02 -7.27 -11.17
N THR A 124 21.88 -8.22 -12.09
CA THR A 124 21.74 -7.94 -13.51
C THR A 124 20.40 -8.47 -14.00
N TYR A 125 19.57 -7.55 -14.51
CA TYR A 125 18.42 -7.92 -15.31
C TYR A 125 18.82 -7.92 -16.78
N PHE A 126 18.38 -8.95 -17.50
CA PHE A 126 18.70 -9.12 -18.90
C PHE A 126 17.53 -9.74 -19.64
N THR A 127 17.45 -9.52 -20.94
CA THR A 127 16.48 -10.19 -21.81
C THR A 127 17.15 -11.23 -22.67
N ALA A 128 16.43 -12.31 -22.97
CA ALA A 128 16.87 -13.33 -23.91
C ALA A 128 15.69 -13.89 -24.71
N THR A 129 15.96 -14.42 -25.90
CA THR A 129 15.00 -15.16 -26.72
C THR A 129 14.87 -16.59 -26.16
N PRO A 130 13.66 -17.08 -25.85
CA PRO A 130 13.47 -18.46 -25.39
C PRO A 130 13.62 -19.46 -26.54
N LYS A 131 14.22 -20.63 -26.26
CA LYS A 131 14.36 -21.76 -27.20
C LYS A 131 13.22 -22.76 -27.13
N SER A 132 12.61 -22.94 -25.97
CA SER A 132 11.63 -24.00 -25.72
C SER A 132 10.33 -23.46 -25.11
N GLY A 133 9.26 -24.27 -25.22
CA GLY A 133 7.88 -23.84 -25.01
C GLY A 133 7.46 -23.52 -23.58
N THR A 134 8.34 -23.69 -22.58
CA THR A 134 8.10 -23.28 -21.19
C THR A 134 7.86 -21.78 -21.12
N TRP A 135 8.74 -21.00 -21.74
CA TRP A 135 8.65 -19.54 -21.77
C TRP A 135 8.11 -19.06 -23.12
N LYS A 136 7.18 -18.10 -23.10
CA LYS A 136 6.59 -17.60 -24.33
C LYS A 136 7.40 -16.41 -24.85
N GLY A 137 7.82 -16.48 -26.12
CA GLY A 137 8.55 -15.42 -26.80
C GLY A 137 7.68 -14.19 -27.13
N PRO A 138 8.28 -13.13 -27.71
CA PRO A 138 9.61 -13.15 -28.34
C PRO A 138 10.79 -12.96 -27.38
N LYS A 139 10.62 -12.31 -26.24
CA LYS A 139 11.65 -12.14 -25.20
C LYS A 139 11.13 -12.51 -23.82
N VAL A 140 12.08 -12.89 -22.95
CA VAL A 140 11.86 -13.16 -21.53
C VAL A 140 12.85 -12.31 -20.74
N LEU A 141 12.36 -11.65 -19.69
CA LEU A 141 13.17 -10.93 -18.72
C LEU A 141 13.65 -11.90 -17.64
N PHE A 142 14.95 -11.95 -17.45
CA PHE A 142 15.62 -12.69 -16.41
C PHE A 142 16.25 -11.75 -15.39
N ARG A 143 16.40 -12.26 -14.18
CA ARG A 143 17.23 -11.69 -13.13
C ARG A 143 18.36 -12.66 -12.80
N TRP A 144 19.57 -12.13 -12.69
CA TRP A 144 20.70 -12.82 -12.08
C TRP A 144 21.19 -12.00 -10.89
N GLY A 145 21.12 -12.58 -9.70
CA GLY A 145 21.35 -11.88 -8.43
C GLY A 145 21.27 -12.83 -7.23
N ALA A 146 21.57 -12.31 -6.06
CA ALA A 146 21.44 -13.06 -4.80
C ALA A 146 20.00 -13.57 -4.62
N ASN A 147 19.86 -14.75 -4.01
CA ASN A 147 18.56 -15.31 -3.67
C ASN A 147 17.94 -14.55 -2.49
N PHE A 148 16.64 -14.74 -2.28
CA PHE A 148 15.94 -14.20 -1.12
C PHE A 148 15.59 -15.31 -0.13
N ASP A 149 15.62 -15.00 1.16
CA ASP A 149 15.00 -15.83 2.19
C ASP A 149 13.49 -15.57 2.27
N GLN A 150 12.81 -16.25 3.20
CA GLN A 150 11.36 -16.09 3.41
C GLN A 150 10.97 -14.68 3.87
N ALA A 151 11.90 -13.92 4.46
CA ALA A 151 11.70 -12.54 4.86
C ALA A 151 11.99 -11.55 3.72
N GLY A 152 12.41 -12.03 2.54
CA GLY A 152 12.78 -11.20 1.42
C GLY A 152 14.14 -10.53 1.58
N THR A 153 15.02 -11.04 2.45
CA THR A 153 16.40 -10.55 2.61
C THR A 153 17.34 -11.31 1.69
N TYR A 154 18.41 -10.66 1.20
CA TYR A 154 19.39 -11.32 0.36
C TYR A 154 20.17 -12.40 1.12
N ILE A 155 20.22 -13.60 0.54
CA ILE A 155 21.06 -14.70 1.00
C ILE A 155 22.38 -14.62 0.25
N ASP A 156 23.48 -14.46 1.00
CA ASP A 156 24.86 -14.44 0.49
C ASP A 156 25.09 -13.45 -0.67
N PRO A 157 24.79 -12.14 -0.51
CA PRO A 157 24.97 -11.15 -1.56
C PRO A 157 26.44 -10.91 -1.94
N ALA A 158 27.39 -11.33 -1.10
CA ALA A 158 28.82 -11.18 -1.35
C ALA A 158 29.39 -12.25 -2.30
N ASN A 159 28.66 -13.34 -2.56
CA ASN A 159 29.16 -14.48 -3.32
C ASN A 159 28.26 -14.82 -4.52
N SER A 160 28.63 -14.31 -5.69
CA SER A 160 27.89 -14.52 -6.93
C SER A 160 28.00 -15.93 -7.53
N ALA A 161 28.90 -16.78 -7.01
CA ALA A 161 29.11 -18.14 -7.53
C ALA A 161 27.85 -19.02 -7.46
N ASN A 162 26.96 -18.74 -6.50
CA ASN A 162 25.72 -19.48 -6.28
C ASN A 162 24.50 -18.85 -6.96
N TRP A 163 24.65 -17.67 -7.58
CA TRP A 163 23.54 -16.97 -8.22
C TRP A 163 23.12 -17.69 -9.50
N LYS A 164 21.80 -17.76 -9.72
CA LYS A 164 21.21 -18.42 -10.88
C LYS A 164 20.34 -17.44 -11.66
N PRO A 165 20.32 -17.52 -12.99
CA PRO A 165 19.32 -16.80 -13.77
C PRO A 165 17.92 -17.30 -13.45
N LEU A 166 17.01 -16.39 -13.13
CA LEU A 166 15.61 -16.66 -12.85
C LEU A 166 14.73 -15.85 -13.81
N ALA A 167 13.82 -16.51 -14.51
CA ALA A 167 12.85 -15.82 -15.36
C ALA A 167 11.83 -15.07 -14.48
N LEU A 168 11.56 -13.82 -14.80
CA LEU A 168 10.60 -12.96 -14.10
C LEU A 168 9.34 -12.69 -14.93
N LEU A 169 9.52 -12.47 -16.24
CA LEU A 169 8.43 -12.04 -17.10
C LEU A 169 8.66 -12.54 -18.53
N ASP A 170 7.64 -13.13 -19.15
CA ASP A 170 7.68 -13.61 -20.54
C ASP A 170 6.76 -12.79 -21.47
N ARG A 171 6.66 -13.18 -22.74
CA ARG A 171 5.90 -12.47 -23.80
C ARG A 171 6.25 -11.00 -23.95
N LEU A 172 7.51 -10.66 -23.71
CA LEU A 172 8.00 -9.32 -23.93
C LEU A 172 8.36 -9.15 -25.40
N ASP A 173 7.87 -8.05 -25.98
CA ASP A 173 8.40 -7.52 -27.24
C ASP A 173 9.76 -6.87 -26.97
N THR A 174 9.78 -5.94 -26.00
CA THR A 174 10.98 -5.26 -25.54
C THR A 174 10.91 -4.98 -24.05
N PHE A 175 12.08 -4.83 -23.44
CA PHE A 175 12.22 -4.26 -22.11
C PHE A 175 13.34 -3.24 -22.17
N SER A 176 13.09 -2.02 -21.71
CA SER A 176 14.12 -1.00 -21.59
C SER A 176 14.13 -0.41 -20.20
N ALA A 177 15.32 -0.10 -19.70
CA ALA A 177 15.52 0.70 -18.53
C ALA A 177 16.35 1.92 -18.91
N SER A 178 15.89 3.11 -18.52
CA SER A 178 16.62 4.36 -18.72
C SER A 178 17.06 4.87 -17.36
N VAL A 179 18.36 4.75 -17.09
CA VAL A 179 18.97 5.22 -15.84
C VAL A 179 19.37 6.69 -16.00
N SER A 180 19.07 7.51 -14.99
CA SER A 180 19.46 8.92 -14.91
C SER A 180 19.82 9.23 -13.46
N GLY A 181 21.12 9.31 -13.17
CA GLY A 181 21.61 9.42 -11.80
C GLY A 181 21.17 8.20 -10.98
N ASP A 182 20.45 8.46 -9.89
CA ASP A 182 19.96 7.45 -8.95
C ASP A 182 18.54 6.97 -9.28
N SER A 183 17.94 7.48 -10.36
CA SER A 183 16.60 7.10 -10.80
C SER A 183 16.63 6.24 -12.05
N VAL A 184 15.67 5.34 -12.19
CA VAL A 184 15.46 4.52 -13.38
C VAL A 184 14.01 4.55 -13.81
N GLN A 185 13.81 4.68 -15.12
CA GLN A 185 12.53 4.48 -15.77
C GLN A 185 12.50 3.11 -16.45
N LEU A 186 11.57 2.25 -16.04
CA LEU A 186 11.36 0.90 -16.56
C LEU A 186 10.21 0.93 -17.57
N LYS A 187 10.43 0.36 -18.76
CA LYS A 187 9.44 0.29 -19.85
C LYS A 187 9.39 -1.12 -20.45
N PRO A 188 8.67 -2.07 -19.82
CA PRO A 188 8.31 -3.32 -20.48
C PRO A 188 7.21 -3.09 -21.51
N VAL A 189 7.39 -3.70 -22.68
CA VAL A 189 6.38 -3.79 -23.75
C VAL A 189 6.09 -5.27 -23.95
N GLY A 190 4.88 -5.70 -23.63
CA GLY A 190 4.41 -7.08 -23.81
C GLY A 190 3.53 -7.25 -25.04
N GLN A 191 3.32 -8.50 -25.46
CA GLN A 191 2.40 -8.87 -26.54
C GLN A 191 1.23 -9.72 -26.04
N ILE A 192 0.04 -9.40 -26.53
CA ILE A 192 -1.18 -10.19 -26.34
C ILE A 192 -1.55 -10.82 -27.68
N GLN A 193 -1.70 -12.14 -27.70
CA GLN A 193 -2.25 -12.84 -28.85
C GLN A 193 -3.78 -12.77 -28.81
N LYS A 194 -4.36 -12.24 -29.89
CA LYS A 194 -5.79 -12.26 -30.17
C LYS A 194 -6.17 -13.51 -30.95
N LEU A 195 -7.47 -13.75 -31.12
CA LEU A 195 -7.94 -14.77 -32.05
C LEU A 195 -7.45 -14.45 -33.47
N LEU A 196 -7.30 -15.50 -34.29
CA LEU A 196 -6.81 -15.42 -35.67
C LEU A 196 -5.34 -14.97 -35.82
N GLY A 197 -4.51 -15.14 -34.77
CA GLY A 197 -3.07 -14.91 -34.83
C GLY A 197 -2.66 -13.44 -34.88
N ARG A 198 -3.58 -12.51 -34.57
CA ARG A 198 -3.25 -11.09 -34.44
C ARG A 198 -2.55 -10.84 -33.11
N THR A 199 -1.58 -9.93 -33.08
CA THR A 199 -0.90 -9.48 -31.85
C THR A 199 -1.23 -8.03 -31.55
N GLU A 200 -1.48 -7.71 -30.28
CA GLU A 200 -1.56 -6.34 -29.75
C GLU A 200 -0.42 -6.13 -28.76
N SER A 201 0.33 -5.03 -28.91
CA SER A 201 1.35 -4.63 -27.95
C SER A 201 0.75 -3.81 -26.83
N TYR A 202 1.28 -3.99 -25.62
CA TYR A 202 0.88 -3.24 -24.44
C TYR A 202 2.11 -2.82 -23.64
N GLN A 203 2.11 -1.58 -23.12
CA GLN A 203 3.24 -0.99 -22.43
C GLN A 203 2.83 -0.48 -21.04
N ILE A 204 3.72 -0.66 -20.05
CA ILE A 204 3.67 0.01 -18.75
C ILE A 204 4.96 0.81 -18.59
N THR A 205 4.88 1.93 -17.86
CA THR A 205 6.07 2.66 -17.42
C THR A 205 6.06 2.73 -15.89
N SER A 206 7.18 2.37 -15.27
CA SER A 206 7.42 2.57 -13.83
C SER A 206 8.67 3.42 -13.64
N ASN A 207 8.71 4.21 -12.57
CA ASN A 207 9.91 4.94 -12.17
C ASN A 207 10.30 4.49 -10.77
N ALA A 208 11.59 4.27 -10.55
CA ALA A 208 12.16 3.87 -9.27
C ALA A 208 13.44 4.67 -9.00
N SER A 209 13.89 4.74 -7.75
CA SER A 209 15.10 5.47 -7.38
C SER A 209 15.79 4.79 -6.21
N THR A 210 17.13 4.77 -6.19
CA THR A 210 17.88 4.12 -5.11
C THR A 210 17.68 4.88 -3.79
N LYS A 211 17.39 4.18 -2.68
CA LYS A 211 17.23 4.83 -1.37
C LYS A 211 18.56 5.36 -0.80
N ASN A 212 19.69 4.87 -1.30
CA ASN A 212 21.01 5.10 -0.70
C ASN A 212 21.55 6.53 -0.84
N LYS A 213 20.74 7.44 -1.38
CA LYS A 213 20.98 8.88 -1.38
C LYS A 213 19.76 9.68 -0.97
N ARG A 214 19.04 9.24 0.08
CA ARG A 214 18.68 10.26 1.07
C ARG A 214 20.01 10.80 1.57
N VAL A 215 20.38 11.99 1.10
CA VAL A 215 21.09 12.94 1.96
C VAL A 215 20.35 12.82 3.28
N ALA A 216 20.98 12.25 4.31
CA ALA A 216 20.39 12.26 5.66
C ALA A 216 19.79 13.65 5.81
N PRO A 217 18.45 13.80 5.99
CA PRO A 217 17.76 15.08 5.85
C PRO A 217 18.62 16.09 6.58
N PRO A 218 19.23 17.06 5.84
CA PRO A 218 20.57 17.57 6.09
C PRO A 218 20.81 17.51 7.57
N SER A 219 21.48 16.44 8.04
CA SER A 219 21.58 16.18 9.47
C SER A 219 21.98 17.51 10.05
N PHE A 220 21.11 18.14 10.85
CA PHE A 220 21.31 19.54 11.20
C PHE A 220 22.65 19.60 11.91
N GLN A 221 23.68 19.93 11.13
CA GLN A 221 25.02 20.17 11.62
C GLN A 221 24.84 21.55 12.18
N ALA A 222 24.51 21.61 13.47
CA ALA A 222 24.49 22.85 14.21
C ALA A 222 25.73 23.62 13.79
N VAL A 223 25.51 24.76 13.15
CA VAL A 223 26.58 25.61 12.66
C VAL A 223 27.32 26.11 13.90
N GLY A 224 28.39 25.39 14.26
CA GLY A 224 29.31 25.72 15.35
C GLY A 224 29.00 25.10 16.71
N GLY A 225 29.58 23.92 17.00
CA GLY A 225 29.74 23.43 18.37
C GLY A 225 29.76 21.92 18.48
N ALA A 226 30.94 21.32 18.55
CA ALA A 226 31.10 19.89 18.83
C ALA A 226 30.40 19.52 20.17
N GLY A 227 29.38 18.67 20.10
CA GLY A 227 28.84 17.97 21.28
C GLY A 227 27.58 18.53 21.94
N ALA A 228 26.90 19.54 21.37
CA ALA A 228 25.60 19.94 21.88
C ALA A 228 24.54 18.87 21.52
N SER A 229 24.12 18.09 22.52
CA SER A 229 22.87 17.33 22.46
C SER A 229 21.78 18.25 21.92
N ILE A 230 21.13 17.85 20.82
CA ILE A 230 20.04 18.64 20.24
C ILE A 230 18.98 18.74 21.33
N ALA A 231 18.88 19.93 21.94
CA ALA A 231 17.83 20.20 22.90
C ALA A 231 16.51 19.86 22.21
N LYS A 232 15.72 19.01 22.86
CA LYS A 232 14.39 18.62 22.38
C LYS A 232 13.62 19.89 22.02
N LEU A 233 13.22 20.01 20.76
CA LEU A 233 12.62 21.24 20.21
C LEU A 233 11.12 21.36 20.47
N PHE A 234 10.51 20.26 20.87
CA PHE A 234 9.09 20.19 21.17
C PHE A 234 8.81 19.09 22.17
N THR A 235 7.73 19.23 22.93
CA THR A 235 7.17 18.18 23.77
C THR A 235 5.84 17.70 23.18
N ILE A 236 5.54 16.40 23.34
CA ILE A 236 4.22 15.86 22.98
C ILE A 236 3.44 15.62 24.26
N THR A 237 2.26 16.21 24.37
CA THR A 237 1.34 15.98 25.49
C THR A 237 -0.03 15.63 24.92
N ASN A 238 -0.52 14.42 25.17
CA ASN A 238 -1.81 13.94 24.64
C ASN A 238 -1.95 14.14 23.13
N GLY A 239 -0.91 13.89 22.33
CA GLY A 239 -0.93 14.07 20.86
C GLY A 239 -0.94 15.54 20.37
N ASN A 240 -0.86 16.51 21.28
CA ASN A 240 -0.50 17.89 20.96
C ASN A 240 1.02 18.07 20.96
N VAL A 241 1.54 18.74 19.94
CA VAL A 241 2.96 19.09 19.82
C VAL A 241 3.15 20.51 20.34
N ILE A 242 3.86 20.67 21.44
CA ILE A 242 4.14 21.96 22.08
C ILE A 242 5.57 22.34 21.72
N VAL A 243 5.73 23.47 21.01
CA VAL A 243 7.02 23.94 20.51
C VAL A 243 7.77 24.66 21.63
N ASP A 244 9.00 24.23 21.95
CA ASP A 244 9.72 24.71 23.13
C ASP A 244 10.49 26.03 22.89
N GLN A 245 10.72 26.40 21.63
CA GLN A 245 11.40 27.64 21.24
C GLN A 245 10.90 28.20 19.91
N ALA A 246 11.16 29.48 19.62
CA ALA A 246 10.76 30.10 18.35
C ALA A 246 11.26 29.28 17.15
N SER A 247 10.34 28.91 16.27
CA SER A 247 10.58 27.93 15.20
C SER A 247 9.71 28.20 13.98
N THR A 248 10.09 27.65 12.84
CA THR A 248 9.22 27.47 11.67
C THR A 248 8.68 26.04 11.70
N LEU A 249 7.36 25.91 11.74
CA LEU A 249 6.64 24.66 11.73
C LEU A 249 6.14 24.36 10.31
N LYS A 250 6.63 23.30 9.70
CA LYS A 250 6.20 22.80 8.38
C LYS A 250 5.34 21.55 8.57
N VAL A 251 4.16 21.49 7.95
CA VAL A 251 3.27 20.31 7.98
C VAL A 251 3.03 19.82 6.56
N GLU A 252 3.22 18.53 6.32
CA GLU A 252 3.16 17.89 5.02
C GLU A 252 2.26 16.65 5.04
N PHE A 253 1.41 16.51 4.02
CA PHE A 253 0.57 15.33 3.85
C PHE A 253 1.38 14.23 3.16
N LEU A 254 1.76 13.18 3.89
CA LEU A 254 2.59 12.08 3.35
C LEU A 254 1.77 11.13 2.48
N GLY A 255 0.50 10.91 2.83
CA GLY A 255 -0.37 10.01 2.09
C GLY A 255 -1.55 9.51 2.91
N GLY A 256 -2.22 8.51 2.38
CA GLY A 256 -3.35 7.84 3.00
C GLY A 256 -4.04 6.92 1.99
N ASP A 257 -4.67 5.86 2.48
CA ASP A 257 -5.54 5.01 1.68
C ASP A 257 -6.77 4.63 2.48
N ILE A 258 -7.93 5.17 2.07
CA ILE A 258 -9.22 4.85 2.66
C ILE A 258 -10.22 4.60 1.55
N THR A 259 -11.00 3.53 1.67
CA THR A 259 -11.96 3.12 0.64
C THR A 259 -13.32 2.76 1.22
N CYS A 260 -14.34 2.81 0.37
CA CYS A 260 -15.70 2.39 0.66
C CYS A 260 -15.85 0.87 0.75
N GLY A 261 -15.30 0.26 1.80
CA GLY A 261 -15.14 -1.18 1.87
C GLY A 261 -14.00 -1.67 0.97
N ALA A 262 -13.75 -2.98 1.01
CA ALA A 262 -12.66 -3.62 0.29
C ALA A 262 -12.78 -3.42 -1.23
N GLY A 263 -11.76 -2.82 -1.85
CA GLY A 263 -11.74 -2.49 -3.28
C GLY A 263 -12.78 -1.45 -3.72
N GLY A 264 -13.43 -0.76 -2.79
CA GLY A 264 -14.39 0.30 -3.08
C GLY A 264 -13.71 1.60 -3.56
N PRO A 265 -14.50 2.61 -3.98
CA PRO A 265 -13.99 3.94 -4.28
C PRO A 265 -13.19 4.54 -3.11
N THR A 266 -12.14 5.29 -3.43
CA THR A 266 -11.34 6.03 -2.44
C THR A 266 -12.16 7.16 -1.81
N ILE A 267 -12.01 7.35 -0.50
CA ILE A 267 -12.61 8.46 0.24
C ILE A 267 -11.60 9.63 0.29
N PRO A 268 -11.95 10.84 -0.17
CA PRO A 268 -11.08 11.99 -0.03
C PRO A 268 -10.77 12.32 1.43
N THR A 269 -9.50 12.52 1.73
CA THR A 269 -9.01 12.92 3.05
C THR A 269 -8.38 14.30 3.01
N LEU A 270 -8.51 15.05 4.10
CA LEU A 270 -7.98 16.41 4.28
C LEU A 270 -7.45 16.52 5.71
N ALA A 271 -6.35 17.26 5.90
CA ALA A 271 -5.89 17.63 7.23
C ALA A 271 -6.10 19.13 7.46
N LYS A 272 -6.66 19.48 8.61
CA LYS A 272 -6.74 20.84 9.11
C LYS A 272 -5.66 21.03 10.16
N VAL A 273 -4.79 22.00 9.94
CA VAL A 273 -3.67 22.34 10.81
C VAL A 273 -4.09 23.48 11.73
N ASN A 274 -4.15 23.20 13.04
CA ASN A 274 -4.49 24.18 14.07
C ASN A 274 -3.21 24.52 14.86
N VAL A 275 -2.84 25.81 14.88
CA VAL A 275 -1.65 26.32 15.56
C VAL A 275 -2.09 27.35 16.59
N SER A 276 -1.76 27.17 17.87
CA SER A 276 -2.19 28.11 18.92
C SER A 276 -1.49 29.47 18.79
N GLY A 277 -2.22 30.54 19.04
CA GLY A 277 -1.74 31.92 18.83
C GLY A 277 -1.90 32.43 17.40
N GLU A 278 -2.10 31.55 16.42
CA GLU A 278 -2.42 31.93 15.05
C GLU A 278 -3.94 32.04 14.84
N SER A 279 -4.38 33.12 14.19
CA SER A 279 -5.81 33.34 13.93
C SER A 279 -6.37 32.41 12.84
N ASN A 280 -5.50 31.78 12.04
CA ASN A 280 -5.88 31.05 10.85
C ASN A 280 -5.38 29.60 10.87
N SER A 281 -6.28 28.66 11.10
CA SER A 281 -6.07 27.25 10.76
C SER A 281 -6.00 27.09 9.24
N GLY A 282 -5.02 26.33 8.73
CA GLY A 282 -4.91 26.02 7.31
C GLY A 282 -5.41 24.62 6.97
N TRP A 283 -5.78 24.39 5.71
CA TRP A 283 -6.13 23.07 5.20
C TRP A 283 -5.03 22.57 4.26
N ILE A 284 -4.60 21.33 4.46
CA ILE A 284 -3.77 20.59 3.50
C ILE A 284 -4.61 19.50 2.84
N SER A 285 -4.58 19.51 1.50
CA SER A 285 -5.06 18.41 0.67
C SER A 285 -3.97 17.34 0.54
N PRO A 286 -4.28 16.14 0.00
CA PRO A 286 -3.25 15.18 -0.38
C PRO A 286 -2.23 15.85 -1.31
N THR A 287 -0.94 15.75 -1.01
CA THR A 287 0.21 16.48 -1.62
C THR A 287 0.44 17.93 -1.16
N GLY A 288 -0.38 18.45 -0.24
CA GLY A 288 -0.24 19.81 0.28
C GLY A 288 0.84 19.95 1.37
N THR A 289 1.32 21.17 1.53
CA THR A 289 2.23 21.56 2.62
C THR A 289 1.81 22.93 3.16
N LEU A 290 1.95 23.14 4.47
CA LEU A 290 1.80 24.44 5.13
C LEU A 290 3.03 24.75 5.98
N SER A 291 3.29 26.03 6.20
CA SER A 291 4.39 26.51 7.03
C SER A 291 3.95 27.70 7.88
N TYR A 292 4.36 27.72 9.13
CA TYR A 292 4.04 28.75 10.13
C TYR A 292 5.30 29.14 10.90
N ASP A 293 5.55 30.43 11.10
CA ASP A 293 6.53 30.87 12.09
C ASP A 293 5.82 30.97 13.44
N VAL A 294 6.33 30.27 14.44
CA VAL A 294 5.67 30.08 15.74
C VAL A 294 6.57 30.52 16.89
N SER A 295 5.93 31.01 17.94
CA SER A 295 6.59 31.38 19.19
C SER A 295 6.77 30.15 20.11
N PRO A 296 7.65 30.24 21.13
CA PRO A 296 7.69 29.21 22.17
C PRO A 296 6.31 29.01 22.82
N SER A 297 6.04 27.81 23.30
CA SER A 297 4.76 27.35 23.85
C SER A 297 3.59 27.32 22.87
N THR A 298 3.81 27.56 21.57
CA THR A 298 2.78 27.31 20.55
C THR A 298 2.48 25.81 20.47
N THR A 299 1.21 25.48 20.38
CA THR A 299 0.68 24.12 20.26
C THR A 299 0.27 23.87 18.82
N LEU A 300 0.76 22.79 18.23
CA LEU A 300 0.28 22.21 16.98
C LEU A 300 -0.68 21.07 17.29
N ASN A 301 -1.82 21.12 16.61
CA ASN A 301 -2.87 20.12 16.62
C ASN A 301 -3.33 19.83 15.18
N ILE A 302 -3.45 18.55 14.84
CA ILE A 302 -3.88 18.11 13.50
C ILE A 302 -5.26 17.49 13.59
N GLU A 303 -6.17 17.92 12.72
CA GLU A 303 -7.50 17.38 12.60
C GLU A 303 -7.71 16.74 11.22
N GLY A 304 -7.90 15.43 11.19
CA GLY A 304 -8.18 14.66 9.99
C GLY A 304 -9.65 14.65 9.62
N TRP A 305 -9.94 14.74 8.34
CA TRP A 305 -11.28 14.68 7.78
C TRP A 305 -11.35 13.69 6.63
N ALA A 306 -12.22 12.71 6.71
CA ALA A 306 -12.62 11.86 5.59
C ALA A 306 -14.00 12.29 5.10
N LYS A 307 -14.12 12.77 3.86
CA LYS A 307 -15.36 13.28 3.28
C LYS A 307 -15.82 12.42 2.11
N GLY A 308 -16.72 11.48 2.40
CA GLY A 308 -17.44 10.68 1.41
C GLY A 308 -18.26 11.54 0.46
N ASN A 309 -18.32 11.14 -0.81
CA ASN A 309 -19.10 11.85 -1.81
C ASN A 309 -20.60 11.60 -1.61
N ASN A 310 -21.39 12.68 -1.57
CA ASN A 310 -22.85 12.63 -1.42
C ASN A 310 -23.57 12.04 -2.65
N SER A 311 -22.91 11.94 -3.80
CA SER A 311 -23.62 11.80 -5.08
C SER A 311 -24.02 10.38 -5.51
N SER A 312 -23.30 9.30 -5.19
CA SER A 312 -23.78 7.89 -5.32
C SER A 312 -22.65 6.87 -5.07
N GLY A 313 -22.91 5.84 -4.26
CA GLY A 313 -21.96 4.76 -3.92
C GLY A 313 -22.13 4.26 -2.48
N GLY A 314 -21.41 3.20 -2.11
CA GLY A 314 -21.45 2.59 -0.77
C GLY A 314 -20.95 3.47 0.39
N CYS A 315 -20.44 4.67 0.11
CA CYS A 315 -19.91 5.64 1.09
C CYS A 315 -20.79 6.87 1.35
N LYS A 316 -22.08 6.81 1.01
CA LYS A 316 -22.97 7.95 1.30
C LYS A 316 -22.92 8.26 2.80
N ASN A 317 -22.65 9.53 3.12
CA ASN A 317 -22.56 10.06 4.49
C ASN A 317 -21.34 9.59 5.30
N HIS A 318 -20.29 9.06 4.67
CA HIS A 318 -19.03 8.83 5.38
C HIS A 318 -18.35 10.17 5.66
N ASN A 319 -18.65 10.78 6.80
CA ASN A 319 -18.03 12.04 7.21
C ASN A 319 -17.45 11.85 8.60
N MET A 320 -16.18 11.46 8.65
CA MET A 320 -15.47 11.20 9.89
C MET A 320 -14.42 12.28 10.12
N LYS A 321 -14.27 12.66 11.38
CA LYS A 321 -13.36 13.70 11.83
C LYS A 321 -12.75 13.27 13.15
N PHE A 322 -11.43 13.29 13.22
CA PHE A 322 -10.67 13.01 14.43
C PHE A 322 -9.56 14.04 14.62
N ASN A 323 -9.17 14.25 15.86
CA ASN A 323 -8.28 15.30 16.30
C ASN A 323 -7.11 14.69 17.09
N SER A 324 -5.88 15.14 16.82
CA SER A 324 -4.68 14.59 17.44
C SER A 324 -4.63 14.76 18.96
N GLU A 325 -5.38 15.68 19.55
CA GLU A 325 -5.51 15.83 21.00
C GLU A 325 -6.54 14.86 21.58
N GLY A 326 -7.78 14.97 21.10
CA GLY A 326 -8.93 14.29 21.69
C GLY A 326 -8.98 12.79 21.43
N ASP A 327 -8.37 12.35 20.32
CA ASP A 327 -8.47 10.97 19.82
C ASP A 327 -7.10 10.25 19.82
N GLN A 328 -6.11 10.79 20.56
CA GLN A 328 -4.79 10.19 20.71
C GLN A 328 -4.89 8.80 21.36
N GLY A 329 -4.27 7.80 20.73
CA GLY A 329 -4.25 6.42 21.18
C GLY A 329 -5.46 5.59 20.72
N SER A 330 -6.46 6.20 20.09
CA SER A 330 -7.67 5.49 19.63
C SER A 330 -8.00 5.71 18.16
N GLN A 331 -7.91 6.91 17.61
CA GLN A 331 -8.08 7.15 16.17
C GLN A 331 -6.90 7.92 15.58
N VAL A 332 -6.03 8.46 16.45
CA VAL A 332 -4.79 9.10 16.06
C VAL A 332 -3.64 8.48 16.84
N LEU A 333 -2.55 8.14 16.14
CA LEU A 333 -1.27 7.82 16.76
C LEU A 333 -0.25 8.87 16.38
N THR A 334 0.66 9.16 17.30
CA THR A 334 1.75 10.11 17.09
C THR A 334 3.04 9.34 17.25
N LEU A 335 3.91 9.38 16.26
CA LEU A 335 5.18 8.67 16.20
C LEU A 335 6.35 9.65 16.20
N VAL A 336 7.37 9.33 16.99
CA VAL A 336 8.67 10.01 17.02
C VAL A 336 9.80 9.05 16.64
N ASP A 337 11.01 9.57 16.50
CA ASP A 337 12.20 8.77 16.22
C ASP A 337 12.39 7.62 17.24
N GLY A 338 12.66 6.43 16.73
CA GLY A 338 12.83 5.21 17.52
C GLY A 338 11.55 4.47 17.91
N ASP A 339 10.37 5.03 17.66
CA ASP A 339 9.10 4.34 17.89
C ASP A 339 8.95 3.12 16.97
N THR A 340 8.19 2.13 17.43
CA THR A 340 7.82 0.98 16.59
C THR A 340 6.61 1.36 15.76
N VAL A 341 6.67 1.13 14.44
CA VAL A 341 5.51 1.31 13.56
C VAL A 341 4.44 0.30 13.97
N PRO A 342 3.20 0.74 14.24
CA PRO A 342 2.16 -0.18 14.66
C PRO A 342 1.76 -1.10 13.50
N GLU A 343 1.70 -2.39 13.77
CA GLU A 343 1.28 -3.39 12.79
C GLU A 343 -0.25 -3.45 12.72
N PHE A 344 -0.81 -2.82 11.70
CA PHE A 344 -2.21 -2.99 11.35
C PHE A 344 -2.36 -3.66 9.99
N ARG A 345 -3.38 -4.51 9.87
CA ARG A 345 -3.68 -5.18 8.61
C ARG A 345 -4.57 -4.25 7.78
N PRO A 346 -4.17 -3.87 6.55
CA PRO A 346 -5.01 -3.02 5.71
C PRO A 346 -6.28 -3.73 5.29
N LEU A 347 -7.34 -2.97 5.08
CA LEU A 347 -8.53 -3.48 4.40
C LEU A 347 -8.14 -3.96 2.97
N PRO A 348 -8.63 -5.11 2.48
CA PRO A 348 -8.23 -5.62 1.16
C PRO A 348 -8.44 -4.59 0.04
N GLY A 349 -7.38 -4.35 -0.73
CA GLY A 349 -7.37 -3.35 -1.82
C GLY A 349 -6.84 -1.98 -1.42
N GLN A 350 -6.51 -1.75 -0.14
CA GLN A 350 -5.79 -0.58 0.32
C GLN A 350 -4.28 -0.85 0.45
N ARG A 351 -3.47 0.20 0.37
CA ARG A 351 -2.04 0.17 0.68
C ARG A 351 -1.80 0.09 2.18
N THR A 352 -0.73 -0.60 2.59
CA THR A 352 -0.32 -0.70 4.00
C THR A 352 0.25 0.62 4.51
N ILE A 353 0.24 0.79 5.84
CA ILE A 353 0.94 1.86 6.54
C ILE A 353 2.42 2.00 6.10
N ASP A 354 3.11 0.86 5.91
CA ASP A 354 4.50 0.82 5.47
C ASP A 354 4.71 1.51 4.13
N THR A 355 3.70 1.51 3.25
CA THR A 355 3.80 2.17 1.95
C THR A 355 3.97 3.69 2.10
N PHE A 356 3.40 4.28 3.15
CA PHE A 356 3.50 5.71 3.44
C PHE A 356 4.70 6.06 4.32
N LEU A 357 5.09 5.11 5.18
CA LEU A 357 6.20 5.27 6.12
C LEU A 357 7.52 4.73 5.59
N GLU A 358 7.56 4.08 4.43
CA GLU A 358 8.77 3.47 3.85
C GLU A 358 10.01 4.40 3.88
N PRO A 359 9.90 5.73 3.64
CA PRO A 359 11.05 6.63 3.69
C PRO A 359 11.50 7.01 5.12
N TYR A 360 10.70 6.67 6.13
CA TYR A 360 10.79 7.07 7.53
C TYR A 360 10.96 5.87 8.47
N ILE A 361 11.23 4.68 7.93
CA ILE A 361 11.50 3.47 8.70
C ILE A 361 12.95 3.08 8.47
N ASP A 362 13.69 2.83 9.55
CA ASP A 362 15.00 2.20 9.48
C ASP A 362 14.83 0.74 9.03
N SER A 363 15.34 0.41 7.84
CA SER A 363 15.19 -0.92 7.24
C SER A 363 15.86 -2.05 8.02
N THR A 364 16.77 -1.72 8.95
CA THR A 364 17.50 -2.67 9.79
C THR A 364 16.72 -2.96 11.07
N THR A 365 16.16 -1.93 11.70
CA THR A 365 15.50 -2.05 13.00
C THR A 365 13.98 -2.17 12.92
N GLY A 366 13.38 -1.78 11.79
CA GLY A 366 11.92 -1.69 11.63
C GLY A 366 11.29 -0.55 12.44
N LYS A 367 12.09 0.32 13.05
CA LYS A 367 11.62 1.46 13.84
C LYS A 367 11.53 2.72 12.98
N VAL A 368 10.72 3.66 13.43
CA VAL A 368 10.66 5.01 12.87
C VAL A 368 12.05 5.64 12.97
N SER A 369 12.55 6.17 11.86
CA SER A 369 13.82 6.86 11.72
C SER A 369 13.57 8.23 11.09
N ILE A 370 13.33 9.22 11.94
CA ILE A 370 13.06 10.61 11.56
C ILE A 370 13.97 11.55 12.33
N ALA A 371 14.09 12.80 11.90
CA ALA A 371 14.93 13.74 12.64
C ALA A 371 14.32 14.05 14.03
N PRO A 372 15.13 14.40 15.06
CA PRO A 372 14.62 14.69 16.41
C PRO A 372 13.64 15.87 16.48
N ASN A 373 13.49 16.61 15.39
CA ASN A 373 12.60 17.74 15.22
C ASN A 373 11.37 17.42 14.35
N GLU A 374 11.12 16.15 14.09
CA GLU A 374 10.02 15.65 13.28
C GLU A 374 9.07 14.79 14.09
N VAL A 375 7.81 14.76 13.66
CA VAL A 375 6.74 13.96 14.27
C VAL A 375 5.75 13.54 13.19
N ILE A 376 5.33 12.27 13.24
CA ILE A 376 4.36 11.71 12.30
C ILE A 376 3.03 11.48 13.02
N PHE A 377 1.94 11.84 12.37
CA PHE A 377 0.58 11.54 12.81
C PHE A 377 -0.04 10.51 11.87
N LEU A 378 -0.58 9.45 12.45
CA LEU A 378 -1.32 8.39 11.78
C LEU A 378 -2.79 8.52 12.16
N PHE A 379 -3.68 8.43 11.18
CA PHE A 379 -5.12 8.55 11.39
C PHE A 379 -5.85 7.31 10.90
N GLU A 380 -6.78 6.86 11.74
CA GLU A 380 -7.84 5.94 11.40
C GLU A 380 -9.15 6.72 11.21
N MET A 381 -9.75 6.57 10.04
CA MET A 381 -10.93 7.27 9.56
C MET A 381 -11.90 6.36 8.78
N GLY A 382 -11.71 5.04 8.77
CA GLY A 382 -12.60 4.04 8.21
C GLY A 382 -13.63 3.55 9.24
N THR A 383 -13.21 3.38 10.49
CA THR A 383 -14.08 2.92 11.58
C THR A 383 -13.57 3.34 12.97
N THR A 384 -14.47 3.44 13.96
CA THR A 384 -14.08 3.66 15.37
C THR A 384 -13.92 2.38 16.18
N ASN A 385 -14.24 1.22 15.58
CA ASN A 385 -14.11 -0.09 16.24
C ASN A 385 -12.72 -0.68 15.96
N SER A 386 -11.82 -0.66 16.94
CA SER A 386 -10.46 -1.21 16.83
C SER A 386 -10.38 -2.72 16.57
N GLY A 387 -11.48 -3.46 16.75
CA GLY A 387 -11.57 -4.87 16.37
C GLY A 387 -12.00 -5.11 14.91
N SER A 388 -12.30 -4.06 14.15
CA SER A 388 -12.71 -4.14 12.76
C SER A 388 -11.51 -4.37 11.84
N GLN A 389 -11.69 -5.12 10.75
CA GLN A 389 -10.67 -5.25 9.70
C GLN A 389 -10.45 -3.97 8.89
N ALA A 390 -11.33 -2.99 9.03
CA ALA A 390 -11.19 -1.68 8.41
C ALA A 390 -10.50 -0.67 9.34
N TYR A 391 -10.03 -1.11 10.52
CA TYR A 391 -9.25 -0.27 11.44
C TYR A 391 -7.77 -0.56 11.20
N ASP A 392 -7.07 0.37 10.56
CA ASP A 392 -5.70 0.17 10.12
C ASP A 392 -4.76 1.40 10.16
N MET A 393 -5.23 2.55 10.68
CA MET A 393 -4.37 3.71 11.01
C MET A 393 -3.55 4.27 9.84
N GLN A 394 -3.94 3.98 8.60
CA GLN A 394 -3.25 4.42 7.39
C GLN A 394 -4.13 5.28 6.48
N ASP A 395 -5.32 5.64 6.93
CA ASP A 395 -6.28 6.43 6.15
C ASP A 395 -5.78 7.85 5.87
N MET A 396 -4.95 8.39 6.76
CA MET A 396 -4.17 9.61 6.54
C MET A 396 -2.90 9.63 7.38
N VAL A 397 -1.81 10.05 6.75
CA VAL A 397 -0.47 10.15 7.34
C VAL A 397 0.06 11.57 7.11
N VAL A 398 0.46 12.25 8.19
CA VAL A 398 0.93 13.64 8.18
C VAL A 398 2.28 13.73 8.88
N LEU A 399 3.23 14.44 8.31
CA LEU A 399 4.52 14.76 8.91
C LEU A 399 4.53 16.23 9.33
N ALA A 400 4.99 16.51 10.54
CA ALA A 400 5.35 17.86 10.96
C ALA A 400 6.85 17.95 11.26
N THR A 401 7.49 19.02 10.78
CA THR A 401 8.90 19.34 10.97
C THR A 401 9.02 20.70 11.66
N ILE A 402 9.73 20.76 12.79
CA ILE A 402 9.93 21.98 13.59
C ILE A 402 11.38 22.45 13.41
N SER A 403 11.60 23.60 12.77
CA SER A 403 12.95 24.12 12.52
C SER A 403 13.18 25.38 13.35
N PRO A 404 14.21 25.47 14.22
CA PRO A 404 14.48 26.68 15.00
C PRO A 404 14.67 27.89 14.10
N THR A 405 14.01 29.00 14.41
CA THR A 405 14.33 30.27 13.78
C THR A 405 15.51 30.86 14.52
N ASN A 406 16.66 30.95 13.84
CA ASN A 406 17.83 31.63 14.37
C ASN A 406 17.53 33.13 14.45
N THR A 407 16.78 33.52 15.48
CA THR A 407 16.57 34.92 15.83
C THR A 407 17.89 35.37 16.43
N SER A 408 18.84 35.68 15.54
CA SER A 408 20.10 36.31 15.89
C SER A 408 19.72 37.63 16.51
N THR A 409 19.62 37.65 17.84
CA THR A 409 19.40 38.88 18.58
C THR A 409 20.71 39.63 18.50
N SER A 410 20.89 40.38 17.41
CA SER A 410 21.87 41.45 17.32
C SER A 410 21.41 42.59 18.21
N SER A 411 21.42 42.36 19.53
CA SER A 411 21.39 43.42 20.53
C SER A 411 22.75 44.12 20.52
N SER A 412 22.97 44.95 19.50
CA SER A 412 24.03 45.96 19.53
C SER A 412 23.62 47.07 20.49
N SER A 413 23.74 46.81 21.80
CA SER A 413 23.80 47.86 22.81
C SER A 413 25.18 48.53 22.72
N SER A 414 25.28 49.52 21.82
CA SER A 414 26.40 50.47 21.82
C SER A 414 26.26 51.35 23.07
N PRO A 415 27.20 51.34 24.03
CA PRO A 415 27.15 52.25 25.15
C PRO A 415 27.56 53.63 24.67
N SER A 416 26.61 54.56 24.60
CA SER A 416 26.89 55.99 24.41
C SER A 416 27.57 56.53 25.67
N THR A 417 28.90 56.60 25.67
CA THR A 417 29.67 57.39 26.62
C THR A 417 29.55 58.87 26.27
N THR A 418 28.81 59.62 27.09
CA THR A 418 28.76 61.08 27.05
C THR A 418 29.96 61.64 27.81
N SER A 419 30.82 62.39 27.12
CA SER A 419 32.01 63.06 27.66
C SER A 419 31.75 64.56 27.82
N SER A 420 31.80 65.08 29.06
CA SER A 420 32.06 66.49 29.38
C SER A 420 32.58 66.59 30.82
N SER A 421 33.91 66.66 31.00
CA SER A 421 34.67 67.80 31.54
C SER A 421 34.22 68.27 32.95
N THR A 422 35.02 68.17 34.02
CA THR A 422 36.17 69.04 34.30
C THR A 422 36.88 68.67 35.63
N THR A 423 38.22 68.73 35.60
CA THR A 423 39.13 69.33 36.61
C THR A 423 39.54 68.61 37.92
N SER A 424 40.87 68.44 38.02
CA SER A 424 41.78 68.46 39.19
C SER A 424 42.12 67.18 39.95
N GLY A 425 43.42 66.85 39.93
CA GLY A 425 44.13 66.44 41.16
C GLY A 425 45.08 65.25 41.08
N SER A 426 46.33 65.52 40.69
CA SER A 426 47.57 65.04 41.33
C SER A 426 47.98 63.55 41.40
N THR A 427 49.28 63.36 41.11
CA THR A 427 50.26 62.40 41.70
C THR A 427 50.11 60.91 41.41
N THR A 428 51.12 60.06 41.20
CA THR A 428 52.53 60.09 40.75
C THR A 428 52.91 58.61 40.55
N SER A 429 53.83 58.33 39.63
CA SER A 429 54.85 57.26 39.71
C SER A 429 54.51 55.79 39.41
N SER A 430 55.32 55.25 38.48
CA SER A 430 55.95 53.90 38.44
C SER A 430 55.07 52.66 38.26
N SER A 431 55.45 51.59 37.58
CA SER A 431 56.53 51.22 36.65
C SER A 431 56.30 49.74 36.26
N THR A 432 57.00 49.28 35.21
CA THR A 432 57.45 47.89 34.94
C THR A 432 56.45 46.79 34.54
N THR A 433 56.44 46.51 33.22
CA THR A 433 56.92 45.29 32.53
C THR A 433 57.13 43.98 33.31
N SER A 434 56.54 42.90 32.78
CA SER A 434 57.01 41.49 32.63
C SER A 434 55.80 40.56 32.78
N GLY A 435 55.56 39.49 32.06
CA GLY A 435 56.36 38.63 31.20
C GLY A 435 55.71 37.24 31.25
N SER A 436 55.54 36.63 30.08
CA SER A 436 55.35 35.21 29.72
C SER A 436 55.14 34.15 30.80
N THR A 437 54.22 33.19 30.55
CA THR A 437 54.56 31.75 30.49
C THR A 437 53.51 30.92 29.74
N THR A 438 54.02 30.14 28.80
CA THR A 438 53.48 28.98 28.08
C THR A 438 53.42 27.75 29.00
N SER A 439 52.39 26.91 28.85
CA SER A 439 52.37 25.54 29.37
C SER A 439 51.81 24.56 28.33
N SER A 440 52.65 23.60 27.97
CA SER A 440 52.43 22.47 27.07
C SER A 440 52.21 21.15 27.84
N SER A 441 51.85 20.10 27.09
CA SER A 441 51.78 18.65 27.43
C SER A 441 50.44 18.19 28.01
N THR A 442 49.86 17.04 27.63
CA THR A 442 50.47 15.71 27.38
C THR A 442 49.72 14.85 26.36
N THR A 443 50.50 14.06 25.62
CA THR A 443 50.17 12.89 24.78
C THR A 443 50.02 11.63 25.64
N SER A 444 49.04 10.76 25.32
CA SER A 444 49.05 9.33 25.69
C SER A 444 48.43 8.50 24.57
N GLY A 445 49.15 7.46 24.15
CA GLY A 445 48.79 6.58 23.03
C GLY A 445 48.34 5.18 23.43
N SER A 446 47.80 4.50 22.42
CA SER A 446 47.80 3.06 22.10
C SER A 446 47.34 2.01 23.12
N THR A 447 46.38 1.18 22.69
CA THR A 447 46.52 -0.30 22.72
C THR A 447 45.73 -0.97 21.58
N THR A 448 46.43 -1.86 20.89
CA THR A 448 45.96 -2.83 19.89
C THR A 448 45.80 -4.19 20.58
N SER A 449 44.67 -4.88 20.39
CA SER A 449 44.43 -6.31 20.66
C SER A 449 43.39 -6.75 19.62
N GLY A 450 43.49 -7.83 18.86
CA GLY A 450 44.13 -9.12 19.10
C GLY A 450 43.05 -10.18 18.79
N SER A 451 43.25 -10.92 17.71
CA SER A 451 42.35 -11.93 17.12
C SER A 451 42.04 -13.11 18.03
N THR A 452 40.81 -13.66 17.94
CA THR A 452 40.52 -15.05 18.31
C THR A 452 39.67 -15.73 17.24
N THR A 453 40.21 -16.83 16.73
CA THR A 453 39.59 -17.82 15.85
C THR A 453 38.96 -18.93 16.68
N SER A 454 37.68 -19.20 16.46
CA SER A 454 36.94 -20.40 16.88
C SER A 454 35.89 -20.62 15.79
N GLY A 455 35.62 -21.79 15.21
CA GLY A 455 35.85 -23.18 15.57
C GLY A 455 34.69 -23.92 14.89
N SER A 456 35.00 -24.83 13.97
CA SER A 456 34.06 -25.57 13.13
C SER A 456 33.11 -26.45 13.96
N THR A 457 31.82 -26.48 13.60
CA THR A 457 30.91 -27.57 13.95
C THR A 457 30.17 -28.07 12.71
N THR A 458 30.47 -29.32 12.37
CA THR A 458 29.79 -30.18 11.40
C THR A 458 28.47 -30.71 11.97
N SER A 459 27.37 -30.58 11.23
CA SER A 459 26.12 -31.36 11.36
C SER A 459 25.25 -30.97 10.15
N GLY A 460 24.58 -31.82 9.39
CA GLY A 460 24.36 -33.26 9.38
C GLY A 460 23.43 -33.48 8.17
N SER A 461 23.74 -34.47 7.35
CA SER A 461 22.95 -34.86 6.18
C SER A 461 21.55 -35.32 6.61
N ILE A 462 20.51 -34.83 5.93
CA ILE A 462 19.22 -35.53 5.87
C ILE A 462 18.82 -35.66 4.39
N THR A 463 18.88 -36.91 3.94
CA THR A 463 18.44 -37.36 2.62
C THR A 463 16.98 -37.82 2.72
N SER A 464 16.26 -37.65 1.60
CA SER A 464 15.11 -38.45 1.13
C SER A 464 13.69 -38.05 1.56
N GLY A 465 12.87 -37.80 0.54
CA GLY A 465 11.42 -37.70 0.62
C GLY A 465 10.78 -37.40 -0.74
N SER A 466 11.11 -38.21 -1.76
CA SER A 466 10.44 -38.21 -3.06
C SER A 466 9.09 -38.90 -2.92
N SER A 467 8.02 -38.21 -3.34
CA SER A 467 6.72 -38.83 -3.62
C SER A 467 6.27 -38.42 -5.02
N ASN A 468 6.57 -39.28 -5.98
CA ASN A 468 5.84 -39.39 -7.24
C ASN A 468 4.48 -40.02 -6.94
N SER A 469 3.39 -39.39 -7.39
CA SER A 469 2.12 -40.09 -7.63
C SER A 469 1.47 -39.51 -8.88
N SER A 470 1.83 -40.11 -10.00
CA SER A 470 1.02 -40.16 -11.21
C SER A 470 -0.22 -41.01 -10.94
N GLU A 471 -1.43 -40.48 -11.14
CA GLU A 471 -2.59 -41.32 -11.41
C GLU A 471 -3.41 -40.77 -12.59
N THR A 472 -3.44 -41.63 -13.61
CA THR A 472 -4.20 -41.52 -14.84
C THR A 472 -5.59 -42.09 -14.60
N SER A 473 -6.59 -41.35 -15.06
CA SER A 473 -7.96 -41.73 -15.36
C SER A 473 -8.21 -43.21 -15.73
N SER A 474 -9.19 -43.85 -15.08
CA SER A 474 -10.21 -44.62 -15.80
C SER A 474 -11.44 -44.93 -14.93
N ASN A 475 -12.58 -44.47 -15.42
CA ASN A 475 -13.95 -44.83 -15.04
C ASN A 475 -14.28 -46.23 -15.58
N PRO A 476 -15.11 -47.06 -14.91
CA PRO A 476 -16.49 -47.17 -15.38
C PRO A 476 -17.53 -47.45 -14.28
N GLY A 477 -18.64 -46.69 -14.34
CA GLY A 477 -20.04 -47.13 -14.49
C GLY A 477 -20.69 -48.18 -13.56
N PRO A 478 -22.02 -48.08 -13.31
CA PRO A 478 -22.64 -48.40 -12.02
C PRO A 478 -23.58 -49.63 -12.05
N THR A 479 -23.97 -50.16 -10.88
CA THR A 479 -25.32 -50.72 -10.58
C THR A 479 -25.45 -51.16 -9.09
N PRO A 480 -26.67 -51.34 -8.57
CA PRO A 480 -27.06 -51.01 -7.18
C PRO A 480 -27.26 -52.23 -6.27
N ASN A 481 -27.42 -52.02 -4.95
CA ASN A 481 -28.62 -52.36 -4.16
C ASN A 481 -28.36 -52.41 -2.62
N SER A 482 -29.39 -51.99 -1.88
CA SER A 482 -29.89 -52.48 -0.57
C SER A 482 -29.12 -52.32 0.77
N ASN A 483 -29.71 -51.45 1.61
CA ASN A 483 -30.25 -51.65 2.98
C ASN A 483 -29.39 -52.04 4.20
N SER A 484 -29.68 -51.29 5.29
CA SER A 484 -29.74 -51.70 6.72
C SER A 484 -28.37 -51.90 7.41
N THR A 485 -28.04 -51.41 8.62
CA THR A 485 -28.84 -51.26 9.85
C THR A 485 -28.04 -50.41 10.87
N THR A 486 -28.80 -49.67 11.69
CA THR A 486 -28.59 -49.13 13.05
C THR A 486 -27.34 -49.58 13.85
N SER A 487 -26.75 -48.67 14.64
CA SER A 487 -26.56 -48.77 16.12
C SER A 487 -25.72 -47.62 16.71
N SER A 488 -26.27 -46.97 17.76
CA SER A 488 -25.61 -46.47 19.00
C SER A 488 -24.37 -45.55 18.91
N SER A 489 -24.10 -44.55 19.74
CA SER A 489 -24.69 -43.91 20.92
C SER A 489 -23.57 -42.97 21.42
N LYS A 490 -23.89 -41.76 21.90
CA LYS A 490 -23.38 -41.17 23.15
C LYS A 490 -23.49 -39.65 23.12
N THR A 491 -24.51 -39.21 23.82
CA THR A 491 -24.64 -37.94 24.51
C THR A 491 -23.47 -37.75 25.48
N GLN A 492 -22.81 -36.60 25.47
CA GLN A 492 -22.28 -36.01 26.69
C GLN A 492 -22.62 -34.52 26.73
N ASN A 493 -23.40 -34.24 27.77
CA ASN A 493 -23.84 -32.95 28.24
C ASN A 493 -22.70 -32.36 29.11
N SER A 494 -22.40 -31.08 28.97
CA SER A 494 -21.53 -30.36 29.91
C SER A 494 -22.08 -28.96 30.08
N SER A 495 -22.84 -28.81 31.16
CA SER A 495 -23.38 -27.56 31.67
C SER A 495 -22.37 -26.90 32.60
N SER A 496 -22.16 -25.59 32.45
CA SER A 496 -21.70 -24.74 33.56
C SER A 496 -22.25 -23.33 33.43
N ASN A 497 -23.20 -23.06 34.33
CA ASN A 497 -23.64 -21.78 34.89
C ASN A 497 -22.78 -20.54 34.59
N GLN A 498 -23.43 -19.45 34.16
CA GLN A 498 -23.16 -18.14 34.78
C GLN A 498 -24.41 -17.25 34.77
N LYS A 499 -24.54 -16.54 35.90
CA LYS A 499 -25.74 -15.93 36.48
C LYS A 499 -26.22 -14.69 35.72
N CYS A 500 -27.55 -14.59 35.56
CA CYS A 500 -28.26 -13.34 35.33
C CYS A 500 -28.28 -12.50 36.62
N ASN A 501 -28.01 -11.21 36.48
CA ASN A 501 -28.29 -10.20 37.51
C ASN A 501 -29.44 -9.32 37.00
N ASN A 502 -30.58 -9.36 37.68
CA ASN A 502 -31.75 -8.53 37.40
C ASN A 502 -31.70 -7.22 38.19
N GLY A 503 -32.08 -6.13 37.55
CA GLY A 503 -32.35 -4.82 38.16
C GLY A 503 -33.64 -4.21 37.60
N LEU A 504 -34.74 -4.54 38.26
CA LEU A 504 -36.01 -3.83 38.50
C LEU A 504 -36.45 -2.65 37.59
N GLY A 505 -37.70 -2.72 37.12
CA GLY A 505 -38.51 -1.57 36.68
C GLY A 505 -39.90 -1.96 36.17
N ASN A 506 -40.93 -1.68 36.96
CA ASN A 506 -42.36 -1.96 36.78
C ASN A 506 -43.00 -1.39 35.50
N GLY A 507 -44.05 -2.06 35.00
CA GLY A 507 -45.05 -1.48 34.10
C GLY A 507 -45.94 -2.51 33.42
N SER A 508 -47.05 -2.86 34.07
CA SER A 508 -48.16 -3.64 33.48
C SER A 508 -49.00 -2.76 32.55
N GLU A 509 -49.25 -3.17 31.32
CA GLU A 509 -50.44 -2.74 30.57
C GLU A 509 -50.78 -3.69 29.41
N ASN A 510 -52.09 -3.80 29.19
CA ASN A 510 -52.81 -4.79 28.40
C ASN A 510 -52.38 -4.93 26.94
N CYS A 511 -52.24 -6.17 26.45
CA CYS A 511 -52.21 -6.48 25.02
C CYS A 511 -53.60 -6.92 24.52
N THR A 512 -54.21 -6.13 23.63
CA THR A 512 -55.26 -6.58 22.72
C THR A 512 -54.64 -7.10 21.41
N PRO A 513 -55.14 -8.19 20.80
CA PRO A 513 -54.56 -8.75 19.59
C PRO A 513 -55.13 -8.05 18.34
N GLY A 514 -54.25 -7.51 17.51
CA GLY A 514 -54.58 -6.89 16.22
C GLY A 514 -53.70 -7.38 15.07
N ASN A 515 -54.29 -8.21 14.21
CA ASN A 515 -53.99 -8.47 12.79
C ASN A 515 -52.52 -8.66 12.34
N ALA A 516 -52.12 -9.93 12.22
CA ALA A 516 -51.01 -10.35 11.36
C ALA A 516 -51.39 -10.26 9.87
N ARG A 517 -50.51 -9.70 9.05
CA ARG A 517 -50.52 -9.85 7.58
C ARG A 517 -49.63 -11.05 7.20
N PRO A 518 -49.99 -11.87 6.20
CA PRO A 518 -49.14 -12.94 5.72
C PRO A 518 -48.12 -12.35 4.76
N ASN A 519 -46.82 -12.55 5.03
CA ASN A 519 -45.71 -12.68 4.07
C ASN A 519 -44.39 -12.50 4.84
N ASP A 520 -43.96 -13.52 5.58
CA ASP A 520 -42.58 -13.58 6.08
C ASP A 520 -41.72 -14.39 5.10
N GLU A 521 -40.62 -13.76 4.71
CA GLU A 521 -39.68 -14.18 3.68
C GLU A 521 -38.71 -15.25 4.23
N ILE A 522 -38.52 -16.33 3.48
CA ILE A 522 -37.59 -17.42 3.85
C ILE A 522 -36.16 -16.93 3.68
N VAL A 523 -35.41 -16.80 4.77
CA VAL A 523 -33.99 -16.44 4.73
C VAL A 523 -33.16 -17.65 4.27
N ARG A 524 -32.45 -17.47 3.15
CA ARG A 524 -31.55 -18.47 2.55
C ARG A 524 -30.11 -17.99 2.56
N ASP A 525 -29.15 -18.90 2.68
CA ASP A 525 -27.73 -18.59 2.52
C ASP A 525 -27.35 -18.34 1.05
N ALA A 526 -26.10 -17.96 0.82
CA ALA A 526 -25.53 -17.73 -0.50
C ALA A 526 -25.50 -18.99 -1.41
N LEU A 527 -25.83 -20.17 -0.88
CA LEU A 527 -25.94 -21.44 -1.59
C LEU A 527 -27.41 -21.90 -1.75
N GLY A 528 -28.38 -21.11 -1.27
CA GLY A 528 -29.81 -21.37 -1.38
C GLY A 528 -30.40 -22.23 -0.26
N ASN A 529 -29.66 -22.56 0.79
CA ASN A 529 -30.14 -23.38 1.91
C ASN A 529 -30.94 -22.53 2.90
N VAL A 530 -32.04 -23.06 3.41
CA VAL A 530 -32.90 -22.38 4.40
C VAL A 530 -32.24 -22.42 5.77
N ILE A 531 -31.89 -21.26 6.33
CA ILE A 531 -31.12 -21.18 7.59
C ILE A 531 -32.04 -21.15 8.82
N CYS A 532 -33.30 -20.74 8.68
CA CYS A 532 -34.28 -20.74 9.78
C CYS A 532 -35.70 -21.01 9.25
N THR A 533 -36.43 -21.90 9.93
CA THR A 533 -37.90 -21.96 9.87
C THR A 533 -38.45 -21.52 11.23
N PRO A 534 -39.42 -20.59 11.29
CA PRO A 534 -39.99 -20.19 12.57
C PRO A 534 -40.78 -21.36 13.16
N ALA A 535 -40.37 -21.81 14.36
CA ALA A 535 -41.23 -22.61 15.21
C ALA A 535 -42.30 -21.69 15.83
N PRO A 536 -43.55 -22.16 15.99
CA PRO A 536 -44.62 -21.33 16.53
C PRO A 536 -44.32 -20.97 18.00
N GLY A 537 -44.04 -19.69 18.26
CA GLY A 537 -43.97 -19.15 19.62
C GLY A 537 -42.76 -18.28 19.97
N ASN A 538 -41.83 -17.96 19.06
CA ASN A 538 -40.70 -17.08 19.42
C ASN A 538 -40.24 -16.18 18.24
N PRO A 539 -40.64 -14.90 18.19
CA PRO A 539 -40.17 -13.99 17.14
C PRO A 539 -38.79 -13.40 17.45
N CYS A 540 -37.92 -13.35 16.43
CA CYS A 540 -36.66 -12.62 16.47
C CYS A 540 -36.93 -11.11 16.56
N THR A 541 -36.50 -10.46 17.64
CA THR A 541 -36.65 -9.02 17.85
C THR A 541 -35.57 -8.22 17.12
N GLN A 542 -35.99 -7.34 16.20
CA GLN A 542 -35.19 -6.18 15.79
C GLN A 542 -35.61 -4.95 16.61
N ALA A 543 -34.64 -4.23 17.17
CA ALA A 543 -34.86 -2.95 17.85
C ALA A 543 -34.95 -1.82 16.81
N SER A 544 -36.14 -1.23 16.63
CA SER A 544 -36.33 0.00 15.86
C SER A 544 -36.44 1.21 16.80
N LYS A 545 -35.61 2.23 16.56
CA LYS A 545 -35.66 3.52 17.27
C LYS A 545 -36.83 4.36 16.73
N SER A 546 -37.63 4.84 17.67
CA SER A 546 -38.74 5.80 17.48
C SER A 546 -38.25 7.16 16.99
N VAL A 547 -38.90 7.70 15.95
CA VAL A 547 -38.79 9.09 15.49
C VAL A 547 -39.86 9.90 16.22
N GLY A 548 -39.42 10.73 17.17
CA GLY A 548 -40.29 11.71 17.83
C GLY A 548 -40.56 12.90 16.92
N GLY A 549 -41.82 13.06 16.51
CA GLY A 549 -42.31 14.29 15.88
C GLY A 549 -42.49 15.39 16.92
N ASN A 550 -42.11 16.62 16.57
CA ASN A 550 -42.43 17.80 17.36
C ASN A 550 -43.12 18.84 16.47
N ASN A 551 -44.40 19.07 16.78
CA ASN A 551 -45.15 20.24 16.34
C ASN A 551 -44.84 21.38 17.31
N ASN A 552 -44.48 22.56 16.81
CA ASN A 552 -45.01 23.80 17.38
C ASN A 552 -45.00 24.98 16.42
N LYS A 553 -46.14 25.67 16.43
CA LYS A 553 -46.50 26.90 15.71
C LYS A 553 -45.96 28.14 16.43
N LYS A 554 -45.70 29.19 15.63
CA LYS A 554 -45.81 30.64 15.90
C LYS A 554 -44.99 31.23 17.06
N LYS A 555 -44.00 32.08 16.71
CA LYS A 555 -44.18 33.54 16.63
C LYS A 555 -43.10 34.13 15.73
#